data_AF-A0A1F5AXK1-F1
#
_entry.id   AF-A0A1F5AXK1-F1
#
_cell.length_a   1.000
_cell.length_b   1.000
_cell.length_c   1.000
_cell.angle_alpha   90.00
_cell.angle_beta   90.00
_cell.angle_gamma   90.00
#
_symmetry.space_group_name_H-M   'P 1'
#
loop_
_entity.id
_entity.type
_entity.pdbx_description
1 polymer ?
#
loop_
_entity_poly.entity_id
_entity_poly.type
_entity_poly.pdbx_seq_one_letter_code
_entity_poly.pdbx_strand_id
1 'polypeptide(L)' 'MPVKRTTHRSSKGTKLYAVRDSKGRFKDIQTYKRAHAMDIKRGSKPEAAAKLKKTKKGK' A
#
# COMPACT_ATOMS: atom_id res chain seq x y z
N MET A 1 -8.24 -16.28 2.80
CA MET A 1 -9.01 -15.27 2.04
C MET A 1 -8.16 -14.03 1.79
N PRO A 2 -8.24 -13.39 0.62
CA PRO A 2 -7.48 -12.18 0.32
C PRO A 2 -7.81 -11.08 1.32
N VAL A 3 -6.79 -10.34 1.74
CA VAL A 3 -6.92 -9.19 2.62
C VAL A 3 -7.80 -8.14 1.95
N LYS A 4 -9.04 -7.98 2.43
CA LYS A 4 -9.96 -6.97 1.90
C LYS A 4 -9.51 -5.59 2.41
N ARG A 5 -9.05 -4.75 1.49
CA ARG A 5 -8.79 -3.33 1.75
C ARG A 5 -10.10 -2.58 1.63
N THR A 6 -10.52 -1.91 2.69
CA THR A 6 -11.71 -1.06 2.68
C THR A 6 -11.30 0.38 2.91
N THR A 7 -12.08 1.30 2.35
CA THR A 7 -11.92 2.73 2.61
C THR A 7 -12.92 3.13 3.68
N HIS A 8 -12.51 3.98 4.62
CA HIS A 8 -13.40 4.56 5.65
C HIS A 8 -12.97 5.99 5.95
N ARG A 9 -13.76 6.68 6.78
CA ARG A 9 -13.47 8.03 7.26
C ARG A 9 -13.15 7.96 8.75
N SER A 10 -12.14 8.70 9.18
CA SER A 10 -11.95 8.97 10.61
C SER A 10 -13.12 9.83 11.13
N SER A 11 -13.28 9.92 12.45
CA SER A 11 -14.23 10.86 13.07
C SER A 11 -13.99 12.31 12.63
N LYS A 12 -12.74 12.65 12.25
CA LYS A 12 -12.34 13.96 11.74
C LYS A 12 -12.45 14.08 10.20
N GLY A 13 -13.08 13.11 9.52
CA GLY A 13 -13.33 13.13 8.06
C GLY A 13 -12.15 12.70 7.19
N THR A 14 -11.00 12.32 7.77
CA THR A 14 -9.83 11.89 7.01
C THR A 14 -10.09 10.54 6.33
N LYS A 15 -9.80 10.43 5.03
CA LYS A 15 -9.92 9.16 4.29
C LYS A 15 -8.84 8.19 4.79
N LEU A 16 -9.26 7.02 5.25
CA LEU A 16 -8.42 5.95 5.76
C LEU A 16 -8.53 4.72 4.86
N TYR A 17 -7.42 3.99 4.77
CA TYR A 17 -7.39 2.63 4.27
C TYR A 17 -7.17 1.69 5.44
N ALA A 18 -8.08 0.73 5.65
CA ALA A 18 -7.79 -0.38 6.54
C ALA A 18 -7.84 -1.72 5.85
N VAL A 19 -6.95 -2.54 6.37
CA VAL A 19 -6.73 -3.95 6.07
C VAL A 19 -7.42 -4.72 7.19
N ARG A 20 -8.42 -5.52 6.83
CA ARG A 20 -9.13 -6.38 7.79
C ARG A 20 -8.65 -7.83 7.68
N ASP A 21 -8.55 -8.51 8.82
CA ASP A 21 -8.33 -9.95 8.86
C ASP A 21 -9.61 -10.71 8.44
N SER A 22 -9.52 -12.03 8.30
CA SER A 22 -10.68 -12.87 7.94
C SER A 22 -11.78 -12.87 9.00
N LYS A 23 -11.45 -12.47 10.23
CA LYS A 23 -12.38 -12.37 11.37
C LYS A 23 -12.98 -10.96 11.50
N GLY A 24 -12.72 -10.07 10.54
CA GLY A 24 -13.26 -8.70 10.51
C GLY A 24 -12.53 -7.69 11.41
N ARG A 25 -11.46 -8.09 12.10
CA ARG A 25 -10.65 -7.20 12.93
C ARG A 25 -9.71 -6.36 12.07
N PHE A 26 -9.44 -5.13 12.50
CA PHE A 26 -8.45 -4.28 11.85
C PHE A 26 -7.05 -4.86 12.10
N LYS A 27 -6.36 -5.22 11.02
CA LYS A 27 -4.96 -5.65 11.05
C LYS A 27 -4.02 -4.46 10.88
N ASP A 28 -4.41 -3.48 10.06
CA ASP A 28 -3.67 -2.22 9.88
C ASP A 28 -4.63 -1.12 9.42
N ILE A 29 -4.36 0.13 9.83
CA ILE A 29 -5.11 1.32 9.44
C ILE A 29 -4.15 2.46 9.11
N GLN A 30 -4.28 3.02 7.92
CA GLN A 30 -3.43 4.09 7.43
C GLN A 30 -4.25 5.22 6.81
N THR A 31 -3.66 6.41 6.74
CA THR A 31 -4.25 7.51 5.98
C THR A 31 -4.10 7.27 4.48
N TYR A 32 -5.13 7.62 3.72
CA TYR A 32 -5.14 7.49 2.27
C TYR A 32 -3.93 8.17 1.63
N LYS A 33 -3.61 9.38 2.09
CA LYS A 33 -2.50 10.19 1.58
C LYS A 33 -1.17 9.42 1.67
N ARG A 34 -0.91 8.74 2.79
CA ARG A 34 0.34 8.02 3.02
C ARG A 34 0.44 6.76 2.15
N ALA A 35 -0.63 5.96 2.11
CA ALA A 35 -0.67 4.75 1.31
C ALA A 35 -0.50 5.07 -0.19
N HIS A 36 -1.25 6.06 -0.69
CA HIS A 36 -1.19 6.46 -2.09
C HIS A 36 0.16 7.04 -2.48
N ALA A 37 0.76 7.90 -1.62
CA ALA A 37 2.10 8.42 -1.86
C ALA A 37 3.16 7.31 -1.92
N MET A 38 3.02 6.27 -1.10
CA MET A 38 3.92 5.11 -1.13
C MET A 38 3.77 4.26 -2.38
N ASP A 39 2.54 4.08 -2.88
CA ASP A 39 2.28 3.38 -4.13
C ASP A 39 2.90 4.13 -5.32
N ILE A 40 2.74 5.45 -5.38
CA ILE A 40 3.41 6.29 -6.38
C ILE A 40 4.93 6.18 -6.26
N LYS A 41 5.48 6.26 -5.05
CA LYS A 41 6.94 6.22 -4.82
C LYS A 41 7.58 4.88 -5.15
N ARG A 42 6.87 3.77 -4.90
CA ARG A 42 7.41 2.42 -5.14
C ARG A 42 7.40 2.05 -6.62
N GLY A 43 6.64 2.75 -7.45
CA GLY A 43 6.50 2.42 -8.86
C GLY A 43 5.90 1.03 -9.07
N SER A 44 5.72 0.65 -10.33
CA SER A 44 5.19 -0.66 -10.66
C SER A 44 6.27 -1.75 -10.42
N LYS A 45 5.85 -2.95 -10.01
CA LYS A 45 6.75 -4.12 -9.88
C LYS A 45 7.71 -4.32 -11.07
N PRO A 46 7.29 -4.17 -12.34
CA PRO A 46 8.21 -4.28 -13.47
C PRO A 46 9.25 -3.16 -13.53
N GLU A 47 8.91 -1.92 -13.16
CA GLU A 47 9.87 -0.81 -13.10
C GLU A 47 10.93 -1.03 -12.01
N ALA A 48 10.50 -1.48 -10.82
CA ALA A 48 11.41 -1.83 -9.75
C ALA A 48 12.35 -3.00 -10.13
N ALA A 49 11.81 -4.04 -10.78
CA ALA A 49 12.59 -5.19 -11.26
C ALA A 49 13.58 -4.80 -12.38
N ALA A 50 13.19 -3.90 -13.28
CA ALA A 50 14.08 -3.38 -14.31
C ALA A 50 15.22 -2.54 -13.71
N LYS A 51 14.94 -1.74 -12.67
CA LYS A 51 15.96 -0.96 -11.95
C LYS A 51 16.97 -1.86 -11.24
N LEU A 52 16.48 -2.90 -10.56
CA LEU A 52 17.32 -3.93 -9.91
C LEU A 52 18.18 -4.72 -10.90
N LYS A 53 17.65 -5.06 -12.07
CA LYS A 53 18.43 -5.72 -13.14
C LYS A 53 19.53 -4.80 -13.71
N LYS A 54 19.25 -3.51 -13.92
CA LYS A 54 20.26 -2.53 -14.34
C LYS A 54 21.38 -2.36 -13.32
N THR A 55 21.05 -2.29 -12.03
CA THR A 55 22.06 -2.20 -10.95
C THR A 55 22.92 -3.46 -10.82
N LYS A 56 22.41 -4.65 -11.17
CA LYS A 56 23.18 -5.90 -11.18
C LYS A 56 24.08 -6.07 -12.40
N LYS A 57 23.82 -5.38 -13.51
CA LYS A 57 24.63 -5.48 -14.74
C LYS A 57 25.84 -4.52 -14.73
N GLY A 58 25.83 -3.53 -13.83
CA GLY A 58 26.92 -2.55 -13.66
C GLY A 58 27.85 -2.81 -12.48
N LYS A 59 27.72 -3.97 -11.81
CA LYS A 59 28.63 -4.45 -10.76
C LYS A 59 29.19 -5.78 -11.21
#